data_AF-A0A2U1WUE0-F1
#
_entry.id   AF-A0A2U1WUE0-F1
#
_cell.length_a   1.000
_cell.length_b   1.000
_cell.length_c   1.000
_cell.angle_alpha   90.00
_cell.angle_beta   90.00
_cell.angle_gamma   90.00
#
_symmetry.space_group_name_H-M   'P 1'
#
loop_
_entity.id
_entity.type
_entity.pdbx_description
1 polymer ?
#
loop_
_entity_poly.entity_id
_entity_poly.type
_entity_poly.pdbx_seq_one_letter_code
_entity_poly.pdbx_strand_id
1 'polypeptide(L)'
;MAIPLEDIIAKAIKDADKSIFNEDYTKQARAVVAALKKAGYEVAPVKPPPGLVEWAKDNIPFGRLRPTELIVQMYSMMVENVRRFDK
;
A
#
# COMPACT_ATOMS: atom_id res chain seq x y z
N MET A 1 17.01 -1.13 -1.43
CA MET A 1 16.13 -0.10 -0.88
C MET A 1 14.90 -0.05 -1.76
N ALA A 2 13.71 -0.21 -1.18
CA ALA A 2 12.47 -0.03 -1.92
C ALA A 2 12.32 1.44 -2.31
N ILE A 3 11.79 1.71 -3.50
CA ILE A 3 11.49 3.09 -3.92
C ILE A 3 10.21 3.50 -3.18
N PRO A 4 10.17 4.64 -2.48
CA PRO A 4 8.95 5.11 -1.85
C PRO A 4 7.79 5.17 -2.85
N LEU A 5 6.60 4.71 -2.43
CA LEU A 5 5.41 4.70 -3.29
C LEU A 5 5.12 6.10 -3.88
N GLU A 6 5.31 7.15 -3.07
CA GLU A 6 5.15 8.54 -3.50
C GLU A 6 6.10 8.91 -4.65
N ASP A 7 7.32 8.39 -4.66
CA ASP A 7 8.31 8.66 -5.71
C ASP A 7 7.96 7.93 -7.02
N ILE A 8 7.42 6.70 -6.92
CA ILE A 8 6.92 5.95 -8.09
C ILE A 8 5.79 6.73 -8.76
N ILE A 9 4.82 7.20 -7.96
CA ILE A 9 3.67 7.95 -8.46
C ILE A 9 4.12 9.32 -9.00
N ALA A 10 4.98 10.04 -8.29
CA ALA A 10 5.49 11.35 -8.72
C ALA A 10 6.23 11.23 -10.05
N LYS A 11 7.07 10.20 -10.21
CA LYS A 11 7.76 9.91 -11.47
C LYS A 11 6.76 9.60 -12.59
N ALA A 12 5.76 8.76 -12.34
CA ALA A 12 4.76 8.39 -13.33
C ALA A 12 3.95 9.62 -13.81
N ILE A 13 3.56 10.50 -12.89
CA ILE A 13 2.87 11.76 -13.22
C ILE A 13 3.79 12.65 -14.05
N LYS A 14 5.05 12.84 -13.62
CA LYS A 14 6.03 13.66 -14.32
C LYS A 14 6.32 13.15 -15.74
N ASP A 15 6.42 11.84 -15.92
CA ASP A 15 6.70 11.23 -17.22
C ASP A 15 5.50 11.39 -18.19
N ALA A 16 4.28 11.43 -17.65
CA ALA A 16 3.04 11.69 -18.39
C ALA A 16 2.84 13.18 -18.72
N ASP A 17 3.29 14.08 -17.85
CA ASP A 17 3.22 15.52 -18.07
C ASP A 17 4.19 15.95 -19.20
N LYS A 18 3.63 16.50 -20.28
CA LYS A 18 4.36 17.04 -21.43
C LYS A 18 4.40 18.58 -21.42
N SER A 19 3.88 19.20 -20.38
CA SER A 19 3.89 20.65 -20.25
C SER A 19 5.32 21.16 -20.02
N ILE A 20 5.54 22.43 -20.38
CA ILE A 20 6.80 23.12 -20.15
C ILE A 20 6.94 23.63 -18.71
N PHE A 21 5.92 23.40 -17.86
CA PHE A 21 5.90 23.83 -16.48
C PHE A 21 6.35 22.69 -15.56
N ASN A 22 7.10 23.02 -14.52
CA ASN A 22 7.56 22.03 -13.54
C ASN A 22 6.66 22.11 -12.30
N GLU A 23 5.66 21.24 -12.25
CA GLU A 23 4.73 21.12 -11.13
C GLU A 23 5.34 20.39 -9.92
N ASP A 24 4.72 20.55 -8.74
CA ASP A 24 5.08 19.76 -7.55
C ASP A 24 4.46 18.35 -7.63
N TYR A 25 5.14 17.47 -8.35
CA TYR A 25 4.71 16.09 -8.55
C TYR A 25 4.67 15.28 -7.24
N THR A 26 5.47 15.65 -6.24
CA THR A 26 5.44 15.01 -4.91
C THR A 26 4.15 15.34 -4.18
N LYS A 27 3.71 16.59 -4.22
CA LYS A 27 2.40 17.00 -3.67
C LYS A 27 1.26 16.27 -4.38
N GLN A 28 1.33 16.11 -5.69
CA GLN A 28 0.32 15.36 -6.45
C GLN A 28 0.31 13.88 -6.08
N ALA A 29 1.48 13.24 -5.96
CA ALA A 29 1.60 11.85 -5.52
C ALA A 29 0.98 11.62 -4.14
N ARG A 30 1.24 12.51 -3.18
CA ARG A 30 0.61 12.45 -1.85
C ARG A 30 -0.91 12.60 -1.93
N ALA A 31 -1.41 13.48 -2.79
CA ALA A 31 -2.84 13.65 -3.01
C ALA A 31 -3.49 12.37 -3.58
N VAL A 32 -2.82 11.68 -4.50
CA VAL A 32 -3.28 10.39 -5.04
C VAL A 32 -3.36 9.34 -3.94
N VAL A 33 -2.31 9.15 -3.14
CA VAL A 33 -2.30 8.19 -2.03
C VAL A 33 -3.40 8.50 -1.02
N ALA A 34 -3.61 9.78 -0.69
CA ALA A 34 -4.68 10.20 0.20
C ALA A 34 -6.09 9.93 -0.37
N ALA A 35 -6.29 10.15 -1.67
CA ALA A 35 -7.55 9.88 -2.35
C ALA A 35 -7.88 8.38 -2.40
N LEU A 36 -6.91 7.54 -2.75
CA LEU A 36 -7.06 6.07 -2.73
C LEU A 36 -7.47 5.58 -1.35
N LYS A 37 -6.78 6.05 -0.31
CA LYS A 37 -7.10 5.70 1.09
C LYS A 37 -8.49 6.15 1.48
N LYS A 38 -8.90 7.37 1.13
CA LYS A 38 -10.25 7.88 1.41
C LYS A 38 -11.33 7.04 0.72
N ALA A 39 -11.02 6.45 -0.44
CA ALA A 39 -11.90 5.56 -1.18
C ALA A 39 -11.86 4.10 -0.70
N GLY A 40 -11.09 3.77 0.34
CA GLY A 40 -10.98 2.41 0.88
C GLY A 40 -9.98 1.50 0.14
N TYR A 41 -9.12 2.07 -0.70
CA TYR A 41 -8.06 1.34 -1.40
C TYR A 41 -6.71 1.55 -0.72
N GLU A 42 -5.91 0.49 -0.71
CA GLU A 42 -4.51 0.54 -0.29
C GLU A 42 -3.62 0.01 -1.40
N VAL A 43 -2.43 0.59 -1.57
CA VAL A 43 -1.46 0.16 -2.56
C VAL A 43 -0.41 -0.70 -1.86
N ALA A 44 -0.36 -1.98 -2.23
CA ALA A 44 0.55 -2.95 -1.64
C ALA A 44 1.54 -3.48 -2.68
N PRO A 45 2.81 -3.78 -2.30
CA PRO A 45 3.70 -4.56 -3.13
C PRO A 45 3.12 -5.94 -3.44
N VAL A 46 3.43 -6.46 -4.64
CA VAL A 46 2.97 -7.78 -5.10
C VAL A 46 3.40 -8.90 -4.14
N LYS A 47 4.55 -8.75 -3.49
CA LYS A 47 5.04 -9.65 -2.45
C LYS A 47 4.95 -8.95 -1.10
N PRO A 48 4.40 -9.61 -0.05
CA PRO A 48 4.35 -9.01 1.26
C PRO A 48 5.77 -8.79 1.81
N PRO A 49 6.03 -7.64 2.47
CA PRO A 49 7.31 -7.42 3.14
C PRO A 49 7.59 -8.51 4.18
N PRO A 50 8.84 -8.99 4.33
CA PRO A 50 9.16 -10.05 5.30
C PRO A 50 8.71 -9.71 6.73
N GLY A 51 8.86 -8.46 7.14
CA GLY A 51 8.42 -8.00 8.47
C GLY A 51 6.90 -8.08 8.68
N LEU A 52 6.11 -7.89 7.61
CA LEU A 52 4.65 -8.08 7.69
C LEU A 52 4.32 -9.54 7.91
N VAL A 53 4.99 -10.46 7.21
CA VAL A 53 4.76 -11.91 7.34
C VAL A 53 5.08 -12.37 8.76
N GLU A 54 6.20 -11.93 9.32
CA GLU A 54 6.58 -12.27 10.70
C GLU A 54 5.58 -11.73 11.71
N TRP A 55 5.16 -10.47 11.58
CA TRP A 55 4.13 -9.92 12.45
C TRP A 55 2.78 -10.63 12.29
N ALA A 56 2.39 -10.96 11.07
CA ALA A 56 1.12 -11.61 10.78
C ALA A 56 1.04 -13.03 11.37
N LYS A 57 2.15 -13.78 11.43
CA LYS A 57 2.19 -15.11 12.06
C LYS A 57 1.67 -15.08 13.50
N ASP A 58 1.98 -14.02 14.24
CA ASP A 58 1.61 -13.88 15.65
C ASP A 58 0.22 -13.23 15.84
N ASN A 59 -0.31 -12.57 14.81
CA ASN A 59 -1.53 -11.75 14.90
C ASN A 59 -2.70 -12.29 14.08
N ILE A 60 -2.47 -13.23 13.14
CA ILE A 60 -3.55 -13.85 12.36
C ILE A 60 -4.49 -14.60 13.31
N PRO A 61 -5.81 -14.42 13.17
CA PRO A 61 -6.79 -15.11 13.99
C PRO A 61 -6.88 -16.58 13.57
N PHE A 62 -6.05 -17.43 14.16
CA PHE A 62 -6.14 -18.88 14.03
C PHE A 62 -7.21 -19.43 14.97
N GLY A 63 -8.12 -20.27 14.48
CA GLY A 63 -9.14 -20.92 15.32
C GLY A 63 -10.50 -21.13 14.64
N ARG A 64 -11.58 -21.11 15.44
CA ARG A 64 -12.99 -21.37 15.02
C ARG A 64 -13.59 -20.22 14.18
N LEU A 65 -12.94 -19.83 13.10
CA LEU A 65 -13.54 -19.01 12.06
C LEU A 65 -14.04 -19.90 10.93
N ARG A 66 -15.13 -19.52 10.28
CA ARG A 66 -15.49 -20.15 9.00
C ARG A 66 -14.37 -19.81 8.00
N PRO A 67 -14.06 -20.72 7.05
CA PRO A 67 -13.00 -20.47 6.07
C PRO A 67 -13.11 -19.12 5.36
N THR A 68 -14.33 -18.70 5.01
CA THR A 68 -14.61 -17.40 4.38
C THR A 68 -14.22 -16.21 5.28
N GLU A 69 -14.51 -16.29 6.58
CA GLU A 69 -14.20 -15.21 7.53
C GLU A 69 -12.70 -15.11 7.76
N LEU A 70 -12.02 -16.25 7.86
CA LEU A 70 -10.56 -16.30 7.98
C LEU A 70 -9.88 -15.62 6.78
N ILE A 71 -10.33 -15.92 5.55
CA ILE A 71 -9.75 -15.34 4.33
C ILE A 71 -9.95 -13.82 4.30
N VAL A 72 -11.16 -13.32 4.60
CA VAL A 72 -11.45 -11.89 4.61
C VAL A 72 -10.60 -11.18 5.66
N GLN A 73 -10.54 -11.71 6.89
CA GLN A 73 -9.75 -11.11 7.96
C GLN A 73 -8.25 -11.14 7.66
N MET A 74 -7.74 -12.24 7.11
CA MET A 74 -6.34 -12.36 6.69
C MET A 74 -6.01 -11.35 5.59
N TYR A 75 -6.86 -11.23 4.56
CA TYR A 75 -6.67 -10.25 3.49
C TYR A 75 -6.64 -8.82 4.04
N SER A 76 -7.65 -8.41 4.80
CA SER A 76 -7.73 -7.08 5.40
C SER A 76 -6.52 -6.79 6.29
N MET A 77 -6.16 -7.72 7.17
CA MET A 77 -5.01 -7.58 8.05
C MET A 77 -3.70 -7.37 7.28
N MET A 78 -3.46 -8.16 6.25
CA MET A 78 -2.22 -8.07 5.46
C MET A 78 -2.16 -6.75 4.69
N VAL A 79 -3.25 -6.36 4.02
CA VAL A 79 -3.31 -5.15 3.19
C VAL A 79 -3.23 -3.89 4.06
N GLU A 80 -3.98 -3.80 5.15
CA GLU A 80 -4.01 -2.61 6.03
C GLU A 80 -2.67 -2.36 6.74
N ASN A 81 -1.89 -3.41 6.99
CA ASN A 81 -0.63 -3.30 7.72
C ASN A 81 0.59 -3.20 6.79
N VAL A 82 0.43 -3.37 5.48
CA VAL A 82 1.56 -3.47 4.54
C VAL A 82 2.52 -2.27 4.63
N ARG A 83 1.98 -1.05 4.72
CA ARG A 83 2.76 0.20 4.81
C ARG A 83 3.60 0.31 6.08
N ARG A 84 3.23 -0.40 7.15
CA ARG A 84 4.00 -0.39 8.40
C ARG A 84 5.35 -1.09 8.21
N PHE A 85 5.41 -2.04 7.29
CA PHE A 85 6.54 -2.93 7.04
C PHE A 85 7.22 -2.71 5.69
N ASP A 86 6.58 -1.98 4.77
CA ASP A 86 7.14 -1.55 3.49
C ASP A 86 7.92 -0.24 3.66
N LYS A 87 9.12 -0.33 4.25
CA LYS A 87 10.06 0.79 4.48
C LYS A 87 11.43 0.49 3.89
#